data_AF-A0A959P846-F1
#
_entry.id   AF-A0A959P846-F1
#
_cell.length_a   1.000
_cell.length_b   1.000
_cell.length_c   1.000
_cell.angle_alpha   90.00
_cell.angle_beta   90.00
_cell.angle_gamma   90.00
#
_symmetry.space_group_name_H-M   'P 1'
#
loop_
_entity.id
_entity.type
_entity.pdbx_description
1 polymer ?
#
loop_
_entity_poly.entity_id
_entity_poly.type
_entity_poly.pdbx_seq_one_letter_code
_entity_poly.pdbx_strand_id
1 'polypeptide(L)'
;MEIRKTRRSQERFRKFLKASIFFTYLVILAGGVVRMTGSGMGCPDWPKCFGQVIPPTDVSELPADYKEHYIGVRKSKNEKLTKMLEPLGFEELANQISNDPSIYEETEFVWLRTWTEYINRLAGAALGIVLLGSFLTSLVYWKKRKKIPLMVLGVVVVTGFQGWMGSVVVSTNLLPGVLTAHMILAFVLIAGLMYLYVKTAPGIRTMTSARIENTMRYALGTLLVFTLIQVLLGTQVRQQTDVIAKSFDLQQRNLWVEQLDWIFKVHRSFAWLILIGNGWVVYQLLKYLKHYFAVYRAAIYLGVFVFLATLTGVILSYLNMPKLAQPLHLLLSCLIFGAQSYLYFVLGRKTRIQTVSMASTQGFQ
;
A
#
# COMPACT_ATOMS: atom_id res chain seq x y z
N MET A 1 -26.22 2.10 30.86
CA MET A 1 -24.95 1.34 30.88
C MET A 1 -24.55 0.79 29.50
N GLU A 2 -25.47 0.17 28.75
CA GLU A 2 -25.21 -0.51 27.47
C GLU A 2 -24.74 0.42 26.32
N ILE A 3 -25.27 1.65 26.25
CA ILE A 3 -24.86 2.67 25.27
C ILE A 3 -23.38 3.07 25.45
N ARG A 4 -22.93 3.22 26.70
CA ARG A 4 -21.53 3.57 27.03
C ARG A 4 -20.56 2.45 26.65
N LYS A 5 -20.96 1.18 26.88
CA LYS A 5 -20.18 -0.02 26.49
C LYS A 5 -20.04 -0.12 24.97
N THR A 6 -21.14 0.13 24.24
CA THR A 6 -21.16 0.13 22.76
C THR A 6 -20.24 1.22 22.19
N ARG A 7 -20.32 2.45 22.70
CA ARG A 7 -19.46 3.56 22.26
C ARG A 7 -17.97 3.25 22.48
N ARG A 8 -17.60 2.72 23.65
CA ARG A 8 -16.21 2.34 23.95
C ARG A 8 -15.68 1.26 23.00
N SER A 9 -16.51 0.29 22.61
CA SER A 9 -16.15 -0.74 21.64
C SER A 9 -15.98 -0.18 20.22
N GLN A 10 -16.82 0.78 19.81
CA GLN A 10 -16.67 1.48 18.52
C GLN A 10 -15.39 2.33 18.46
N GLU A 11 -15.03 2.98 19.57
CA GLU A 11 -13.77 3.71 19.69
C GLU A 11 -12.56 2.76 19.60
N ARG A 12 -12.62 1.59 20.25
CA ARG A 12 -11.59 0.54 20.12
C ARG A 12 -11.44 0.07 18.67
N PHE A 13 -12.54 -0.22 17.98
CA PHE A 13 -12.51 -0.57 16.55
C PHE A 13 -11.79 0.50 15.71
N ARG A 14 -12.11 1.78 15.92
CA ARG A 14 -11.44 2.88 15.20
C ARG A 14 -9.96 2.99 15.52
N LYS A 15 -9.52 2.66 16.74
CA LYS A 15 -8.09 2.61 17.09
C LYS A 15 -7.37 1.51 16.31
N PHE A 16 -7.90 0.29 16.29
CA PHE A 16 -7.35 -0.81 15.49
C PHE A 16 -7.34 -0.50 13.99
N LEU A 17 -8.39 0.15 13.48
CA LEU A 17 -8.45 0.53 12.08
C LEU A 17 -7.39 1.58 11.70
N LYS A 18 -7.15 2.58 12.56
CA LYS A 18 -6.06 3.55 12.37
C LYS A 18 -4.69 2.87 12.43
N ALA A 19 -4.50 1.97 13.38
CA ALA A 19 -3.27 1.18 13.48
C ALA A 19 -3.08 0.33 12.21
N SER A 20 -4.14 -0.31 11.70
CA SER A 20 -4.09 -1.09 10.45
C SER A 20 -3.60 -0.23 9.29
N ILE A 21 -4.18 0.96 9.10
CA ILE A 21 -3.76 1.92 8.07
C ILE A 21 -2.28 2.30 8.23
N PHE A 22 -1.84 2.59 9.45
CA PHE A 22 -0.44 2.94 9.73
C PHE A 22 0.50 1.78 9.38
N PHE A 23 0.21 0.56 9.85
CA PHE A 23 1.00 -0.62 9.55
C PHE A 23 1.00 -0.97 8.05
N THR A 24 -0.10 -0.72 7.33
CA THR A 24 -0.13 -0.89 5.87
C THR A 24 0.92 0.00 5.19
N TYR A 25 0.99 1.29 5.54
CA TYR A 25 2.02 2.17 4.97
C TYR A 25 3.43 1.82 5.43
N LEU A 26 3.59 1.35 6.68
CA LEU A 26 4.88 0.87 7.19
C LEU A 26 5.38 -0.34 6.39
N VAL A 27 4.51 -1.32 6.08
CA VAL A 27 4.84 -2.49 5.27
C VAL A 27 5.18 -2.09 3.83
N ILE A 28 4.45 -1.13 3.24
CA ILE A 28 4.78 -0.61 1.91
C ILE A 28 6.18 0.01 1.88
N LEU A 29 6.52 0.82 2.89
CA LEU A 29 7.85 1.42 3.01
C LEU A 29 8.93 0.35 3.21
N ALA A 30 8.72 -0.58 4.15
CA ALA A 30 9.66 -1.66 4.44
C ALA A 30 9.89 -2.55 3.21
N GLY A 31 8.84 -2.93 2.49
CA GLY A 31 8.93 -3.69 1.24
C GLY A 31 9.68 -2.93 0.14
N GLY A 32 9.46 -1.61 0.04
CA GLY A 32 10.24 -0.74 -0.85
C GLY A 32 11.73 -0.73 -0.51
N VAL A 33 12.08 -0.69 0.78
CA VAL A 33 13.47 -0.76 1.26
C VAL A 33 14.10 -2.13 0.99
N VAL A 34 13.37 -3.22 1.24
CA VAL A 34 13.80 -4.60 0.94
C VAL A 34 14.17 -4.73 -0.53
N ARG A 35 13.33 -4.22 -1.43
CA ARG A 35 13.62 -4.26 -2.87
C ARG A 35 14.80 -3.36 -3.25
N MET A 36 14.84 -2.12 -2.75
CA MET A 36 15.93 -1.17 -3.03
C MET A 36 17.30 -1.70 -2.61
N THR A 37 17.36 -2.45 -1.51
CA THR A 37 18.61 -3.04 -0.97
C THR A 37 18.96 -4.40 -1.59
N GLY A 38 18.10 -4.97 -2.43
CA GLY A 38 18.26 -6.34 -2.92
C GLY A 38 18.09 -7.39 -1.81
N SER A 39 17.43 -7.05 -0.71
CA SER A 39 17.29 -7.90 0.47
C SER A 39 16.15 -8.90 0.36
N GLY A 40 15.42 -8.95 -0.74
CA GLY A 40 14.22 -9.78 -0.87
C GLY A 40 14.45 -11.29 -0.75
N MET A 41 15.71 -11.75 -0.77
CA MET A 41 16.11 -13.15 -0.63
C MET A 41 17.06 -13.35 0.57
N GLY A 42 17.14 -12.37 1.48
CA GLY A 42 17.99 -12.44 2.66
C GLY A 42 17.48 -13.40 3.73
N CYS A 43 16.20 -13.78 3.72
CA CYS A 43 15.58 -14.67 4.68
C CYS A 43 14.75 -15.78 3.99
N PRO A 44 15.21 -17.05 4.00
CA PRO A 44 14.59 -18.09 3.19
C PRO A 44 13.26 -18.62 3.75
N ASP A 45 13.08 -18.56 5.07
CA ASP A 45 11.93 -19.11 5.79
C ASP A 45 11.11 -18.02 6.54
N TRP A 46 9.97 -18.45 7.10
CA TRP A 46 9.10 -17.67 7.99
C TRP A 46 8.19 -18.64 8.76
N PRO A 47 7.96 -18.50 10.08
CA PRO A 47 8.22 -17.34 10.96
C PRO A 47 9.64 -17.19 11.48
N LYS A 48 10.51 -18.16 11.19
CA LYS A 48 11.94 -18.12 11.51
C LYS A 48 12.75 -17.59 10.33
N CYS A 49 14.02 -17.31 10.56
CA CYS A 49 15.00 -16.98 9.55
C CYS A 49 16.24 -17.84 9.76
N PHE A 50 16.62 -18.63 8.76
CA PHE A 50 17.63 -19.68 8.88
C PHE A 50 17.32 -20.67 10.02
N GLY A 51 16.04 -20.99 10.23
CA GLY A 51 15.62 -21.89 11.33
C GLY A 51 15.69 -21.27 12.73
N GLN A 52 16.06 -19.98 12.85
CA GLN A 52 16.18 -19.24 14.11
C GLN A 52 15.12 -18.13 14.24
N VAL A 53 14.68 -17.80 15.46
CA VAL A 53 13.71 -16.69 15.70
C VAL A 53 14.41 -15.33 15.71
N ILE A 54 15.65 -15.30 16.16
CA ILE A 54 16.54 -14.15 16.03
C ILE A 54 17.45 -14.48 14.83
N PRO A 55 17.39 -13.71 13.73
CA PRO A 55 18.20 -14.01 12.56
C PRO A 55 19.70 -13.95 12.88
N PRO A 56 20.50 -14.82 12.24
CA PRO A 56 21.94 -14.85 12.46
C PRO A 56 22.60 -13.55 12.02
N THR A 57 23.75 -13.26 12.62
CA THR A 57 24.59 -12.10 12.28
C THR A 57 25.89 -12.49 11.60
N ASP A 58 26.31 -13.75 11.74
CA ASP A 58 27.52 -14.30 11.15
C ASP A 58 27.25 -15.62 10.40
N VAL A 59 28.08 -15.92 9.40
CA VAL A 59 28.01 -17.16 8.61
C VAL A 59 28.24 -18.39 9.48
N SER A 60 29.05 -18.29 10.53
CA SER A 60 29.34 -19.39 11.46
C SER A 60 28.11 -19.89 12.23
N GLU A 61 27.05 -19.10 12.29
CA GLU A 61 25.77 -19.48 12.92
C GLU A 61 24.88 -20.32 11.99
N LEU A 62 25.28 -20.51 10.73
CA LEU A 62 24.52 -21.25 9.71
C LEU A 62 24.93 -22.72 9.64
N PRO A 63 23.99 -23.64 9.33
CA PRO A 63 24.32 -25.02 8.96
C PRO A 63 25.25 -25.07 7.75
N ALA A 64 26.12 -26.07 7.68
CA ALA A 64 27.07 -26.22 6.57
C ALA A 64 26.40 -26.41 5.20
N ASP A 65 25.18 -26.95 5.17
CA ASP A 65 24.37 -27.25 3.98
C ASP A 65 23.31 -26.18 3.67
N TYR A 66 23.41 -24.98 4.27
CA TYR A 66 22.35 -23.98 4.16
C TYR A 66 22.06 -23.60 2.69
N LYS A 67 23.10 -23.51 1.85
CA LYS A 67 22.98 -23.11 0.44
C LYS A 67 22.10 -24.10 -0.34
N GLU A 68 22.48 -25.37 -0.31
CA GLU A 68 21.79 -26.46 -1.00
C GLU A 68 20.36 -26.63 -0.46
N HIS A 69 20.20 -26.58 0.86
CA HIS A 69 18.90 -26.73 1.50
C HIS A 69 17.90 -25.66 1.04
N TYR A 70 18.29 -24.38 1.09
CA TYR A 70 17.37 -23.29 0.76
C TYR A 70 17.10 -23.13 -0.73
N ILE A 71 18.05 -23.51 -1.59
CA ILE A 71 17.80 -23.65 -3.03
C ILE A 71 16.73 -24.74 -3.28
N GLY A 72 16.86 -25.90 -2.62
CA GLY A 72 15.88 -26.98 -2.71
C GLY A 72 14.48 -26.56 -2.28
N VAL A 73 14.37 -25.83 -1.16
CA VAL A 73 13.10 -25.27 -0.67
C VAL A 73 12.48 -24.31 -1.70
N ARG A 74 13.29 -23.42 -2.28
CA ARG A 74 12.83 -22.47 -3.30
C ARG A 74 12.34 -23.17 -4.57
N LYS A 75 13.08 -24.18 -5.03
CA LYS A 75 12.71 -25.00 -6.18
C LYS A 75 11.35 -25.68 -5.97
N SER A 76 11.18 -26.38 -4.84
CA SER A 76 9.92 -27.04 -4.52
C SER A 76 8.74 -26.05 -4.43
N LYS A 77 8.97 -24.85 -3.92
CA LYS A 77 7.94 -23.80 -3.84
C LYS A 77 7.52 -23.32 -5.23
N ASN A 78 8.48 -23.05 -6.11
CA ASN A 78 8.20 -22.58 -7.47
C ASN A 78 7.57 -23.68 -8.33
N GLU A 79 7.99 -24.94 -8.21
CA GLU A 79 7.33 -26.06 -8.89
C GLU A 79 5.86 -26.21 -8.48
N LYS A 80 5.54 -26.07 -7.18
CA LYS A 80 4.15 -26.06 -6.69
C LYS A 80 3.35 -24.90 -7.27
N LEU A 81 3.97 -23.72 -7.37
CA LEU A 81 3.34 -22.53 -7.95
C LEU A 81 3.03 -22.73 -9.44
N THR A 82 3.98 -23.22 -10.23
CA THR A 82 3.81 -23.53 -11.66
C THR A 82 2.63 -24.48 -11.89
N LYS A 83 2.56 -25.58 -11.11
CA LYS A 83 1.43 -26.53 -11.16
C LYS A 83 0.07 -25.94 -10.81
N MET A 84 0.05 -24.87 -9.98
CA MET A 84 -1.19 -24.15 -9.67
C MET A 84 -1.57 -23.14 -10.76
N LEU A 85 -0.60 -22.58 -11.48
CA LEU A 85 -0.80 -21.52 -12.48
C LEU A 85 -1.23 -22.06 -13.85
N GLU A 86 -0.67 -23.19 -14.28
CA GLU A 86 -1.02 -23.86 -15.54
C GLU A 86 -2.54 -24.03 -15.73
N PRO A 87 -3.30 -24.65 -14.81
CA PRO A 87 -4.74 -24.86 -14.99
C PRO A 87 -5.57 -23.56 -14.91
N LEU A 88 -4.98 -22.45 -14.44
CA LEU A 88 -5.62 -21.14 -14.38
C LEU A 88 -5.41 -20.31 -15.66
N GLY A 89 -4.75 -20.88 -16.68
CA GLY A 89 -4.48 -20.22 -17.95
C GLY A 89 -3.25 -19.31 -17.93
N PHE A 90 -2.37 -19.44 -16.95
CA PHE A 90 -1.12 -18.66 -16.83
C PHE A 90 0.10 -19.45 -17.30
N GLU A 91 0.00 -20.14 -18.44
CA GLU A 91 1.05 -21.03 -18.97
C GLU A 91 2.37 -20.30 -19.27
N GLU A 92 2.30 -19.08 -19.83
CA GLU A 92 3.50 -18.27 -20.12
C GLU A 92 4.24 -17.89 -18.83
N LEU A 93 3.50 -17.49 -17.80
CA LEU A 93 4.05 -17.15 -16.49
C LEU A 93 4.67 -18.38 -15.80
N ALA A 94 3.99 -19.53 -15.90
CA ALA A 94 4.47 -20.80 -15.39
C ALA A 94 5.80 -21.21 -16.06
N ASN A 95 5.90 -21.07 -17.38
CA ASN A 95 7.12 -21.33 -18.14
C ASN A 95 8.27 -20.37 -17.79
N GLN A 96 7.98 -19.08 -17.62
CA GLN A 96 8.97 -18.09 -17.18
C GLN A 96 9.53 -18.44 -15.79
N ILE A 97 8.68 -18.86 -14.84
CA ILE A 97 9.12 -19.24 -13.50
C ILE A 97 9.94 -20.54 -13.51
N SER A 98 9.56 -21.52 -14.33
CA SER A 98 10.27 -22.81 -14.36
C SER A 98 11.68 -22.69 -14.96
N ASN A 99 11.85 -21.82 -15.96
CA ASN A 99 13.07 -21.70 -16.76
C ASN A 99 14.00 -20.57 -16.33
N ASP A 100 13.68 -19.81 -15.28
CA ASP A 100 14.53 -18.71 -14.81
C ASP A 100 15.77 -19.26 -14.06
N PRO A 101 16.99 -19.14 -14.62
CA PRO A 101 18.21 -19.69 -14.02
C PRO A 101 18.56 -18.99 -12.70
N SER A 102 18.16 -17.72 -12.51
CA SER A 102 18.47 -16.93 -11.32
C SER A 102 17.75 -17.42 -10.05
N ILE A 103 16.75 -18.30 -10.20
CA ILE A 103 16.09 -18.98 -9.08
C ILE A 103 17.02 -20.05 -8.46
N TYR A 104 17.98 -20.54 -9.23
CA TYR A 104 18.91 -21.62 -8.86
C TYR A 104 20.31 -21.10 -8.50
N GLU A 105 20.54 -19.79 -8.55
CA GLU A 105 21.80 -19.19 -8.13
C GLU A 105 21.90 -19.12 -6.61
N GLU A 106 23.08 -19.46 -6.08
CA GLU A 106 23.40 -19.31 -4.67
C GLU A 106 23.45 -17.82 -4.29
N THR A 107 22.67 -17.44 -3.28
CA THR A 107 22.78 -16.13 -2.66
C THR A 107 23.69 -16.19 -1.45
N GLU A 108 24.79 -15.44 -1.49
CA GLU A 108 25.69 -15.27 -0.36
C GLU A 108 24.97 -14.64 0.85
N PHE A 109 25.33 -15.11 2.04
CA PHE A 109 24.77 -14.59 3.28
C PHE A 109 25.28 -13.18 3.55
N VAL A 110 24.35 -12.25 3.79
CA VAL A 110 24.66 -10.88 4.20
C VAL A 110 23.68 -10.49 5.30
N TRP A 111 24.17 -10.35 6.52
CA TRP A 111 23.34 -10.10 7.70
C TRP A 111 22.42 -8.88 7.54
N LEU A 112 22.90 -7.79 6.93
CA LEU A 112 22.09 -6.59 6.68
C LEU A 112 20.86 -6.90 5.81
N ARG A 113 21.02 -7.76 4.79
CA ARG A 113 19.93 -8.16 3.91
C ARG A 113 18.94 -9.04 4.66
N THR A 114 19.44 -10.01 5.42
CA THR A 114 18.64 -10.90 6.26
C THR A 114 17.77 -10.13 7.25
N TRP A 115 18.34 -9.19 7.99
CA TRP A 115 17.60 -8.37 8.95
C TRP A 115 16.62 -7.43 8.28
N THR A 116 16.99 -6.81 7.16
CA THR A 116 16.10 -5.92 6.41
C THR A 116 14.84 -6.67 5.95
N GLU A 117 14.99 -7.91 5.48
CA GLU A 117 13.86 -8.73 5.08
C GLU A 117 13.03 -9.21 6.27
N TYR A 118 13.68 -9.68 7.34
CA TYR A 118 12.99 -10.19 8.52
C TYR A 118 12.13 -9.11 9.20
N ILE A 119 12.65 -7.87 9.32
CA ILE A 119 11.88 -6.73 9.85
C ILE A 119 10.66 -6.43 8.98
N ASN A 120 10.77 -6.52 7.66
CA ASN A 120 9.63 -6.36 6.76
C ASN A 120 8.57 -7.47 6.97
N ARG A 121 9.00 -8.73 7.13
CA ARG A 121 8.10 -9.85 7.43
C ARG A 121 7.40 -9.68 8.80
N LEU A 122 8.13 -9.22 9.82
CA LEU A 122 7.58 -8.86 11.13
C LEU A 122 6.54 -7.73 11.05
N ALA A 123 6.80 -6.68 10.25
CA ALA A 123 5.84 -5.61 10.02
C ALA A 123 4.55 -6.13 9.36
N GLY A 124 4.67 -7.08 8.43
CA GLY A 124 3.54 -7.77 7.81
C GLY A 124 2.73 -8.60 8.81
N ALA A 125 3.40 -9.35 9.69
CA ALA A 125 2.75 -10.10 10.75
C ALA A 125 2.04 -9.20 11.77
N ALA A 126 2.67 -8.09 12.15
CA ALA A 126 2.07 -7.07 13.02
C ALA A 126 0.80 -6.48 12.40
N LEU A 127 0.82 -6.16 11.09
CA LEU A 127 -0.37 -5.74 10.35
C LEU A 127 -1.49 -6.79 10.44
N GLY A 128 -1.18 -8.07 10.24
CA GLY A 128 -2.12 -9.17 10.36
C GLY A 128 -2.80 -9.23 11.74
N ILE A 129 -2.02 -9.15 12.82
CA ILE A 129 -2.53 -9.16 14.21
C ILE A 129 -3.45 -7.95 14.45
N VAL A 130 -3.03 -6.76 14.02
CA VAL A 130 -3.82 -5.52 14.18
C VAL A 130 -5.14 -5.60 13.40
N LEU A 131 -5.12 -6.17 12.20
CA LEU A 131 -6.32 -6.40 11.39
C LEU A 131 -7.27 -7.42 12.02
N LEU A 132 -6.75 -8.51 12.60
CA LEU A 132 -7.57 -9.45 13.37
C LEU A 132 -8.23 -8.76 14.57
N GLY A 133 -7.49 -7.92 15.30
CA GLY A 133 -8.06 -7.06 16.35
C GLY A 133 -9.15 -6.11 15.84
N SER A 134 -8.96 -5.55 14.64
CA SER A 134 -9.98 -4.74 13.96
C SER A 134 -11.23 -5.56 13.61
N PHE A 135 -11.08 -6.81 13.16
CA PHE A 135 -12.20 -7.70 12.85
C PHE A 135 -12.99 -8.05 14.12
N LEU A 136 -12.33 -8.50 15.18
CA LEU A 136 -12.97 -8.87 16.44
C LEU A 136 -13.74 -7.68 17.04
N THR A 137 -13.14 -6.49 17.04
CA THR A 137 -13.80 -5.29 17.56
C THR A 137 -14.91 -4.76 16.63
N SER A 138 -14.88 -5.09 15.33
CA SER A 138 -15.95 -4.73 14.38
C SER A 138 -17.26 -5.48 14.61
N LEU A 139 -17.23 -6.61 15.31
CA LEU A 139 -18.42 -7.42 15.64
C LEU A 139 -19.44 -6.65 16.50
N VAL A 140 -19.04 -5.55 17.15
CA VAL A 140 -19.98 -4.61 17.79
C VAL A 140 -21.04 -4.09 16.83
N TYR A 141 -20.73 -4.02 15.54
CA TYR A 141 -21.65 -3.57 14.49
C TYR A 141 -22.56 -4.68 13.95
N TRP A 142 -22.42 -5.94 14.39
CA TRP A 142 -23.11 -7.10 13.79
C TRP A 142 -24.64 -6.92 13.74
N LYS A 143 -25.26 -6.53 14.87
CA LYS A 143 -26.72 -6.38 14.96
C LYS A 143 -27.28 -5.20 14.14
N LYS A 144 -26.55 -4.08 14.04
CA LYS A 144 -27.06 -2.85 13.41
C LYS A 144 -26.57 -2.61 11.99
N ARG A 145 -25.35 -3.07 11.66
CA ARG A 145 -24.63 -2.80 10.40
C ARG A 145 -23.72 -3.96 10.02
N LYS A 146 -24.29 -5.17 9.81
CA LYS A 146 -23.56 -6.40 9.47
C LYS A 146 -22.58 -6.29 8.28
N LYS A 147 -22.82 -5.35 7.35
CA LYS A 147 -21.90 -5.08 6.23
C LYS A 147 -20.51 -4.64 6.70
N ILE A 148 -20.39 -3.93 7.84
CA ILE A 148 -19.09 -3.47 8.36
C ILE A 148 -18.16 -4.65 8.71
N PRO A 149 -18.54 -5.57 9.62
CA PRO A 149 -17.67 -6.69 9.97
C PRO A 149 -17.38 -7.62 8.77
N LEU A 150 -18.32 -7.80 7.84
CA LEU A 150 -18.08 -8.57 6.61
C LEU A 150 -17.02 -7.91 5.71
N MET A 151 -17.05 -6.58 5.56
CA MET A 151 -16.02 -5.86 4.81
C MET A 151 -14.66 -5.92 5.51
N VAL A 152 -14.62 -5.86 6.85
CA VAL A 152 -13.37 -6.01 7.61
C VAL A 152 -12.83 -7.44 7.44
N LEU A 153 -13.68 -8.46 7.46
CA LEU A 153 -13.29 -9.84 7.16
C LEU A 153 -12.71 -9.95 5.74
N GLY A 154 -13.36 -9.32 4.76
CA GLY A 154 -12.83 -9.23 3.39
C GLY A 154 -11.43 -8.61 3.34
N VAL A 155 -11.21 -7.51 4.06
CA VAL A 155 -9.87 -6.88 4.17
C VAL A 155 -8.85 -7.83 4.81
N VAL A 156 -9.23 -8.59 5.86
CA VAL A 156 -8.35 -9.59 6.49
C VAL A 156 -7.96 -10.68 5.49
N VAL A 157 -8.94 -11.24 4.76
CA VAL A 157 -8.70 -12.29 3.76
C VAL A 157 -7.81 -11.78 2.63
N VAL A 158 -8.12 -10.60 2.08
CA VAL A 158 -7.33 -9.98 1.02
C VAL A 158 -5.91 -9.65 1.51
N THR A 159 -5.73 -9.25 2.77
CA THR A 159 -4.40 -9.03 3.34
C THR A 159 -3.62 -10.33 3.51
N GLY A 160 -4.28 -11.43 3.90
CA GLY A 160 -3.65 -12.76 3.92
C GLY A 160 -3.17 -13.18 2.53
N PHE A 161 -4.01 -12.98 1.52
CA PHE A 161 -3.64 -13.21 0.11
C PHE A 161 -2.52 -12.27 -0.37
N GLN A 162 -2.52 -11.00 0.04
CA GLN A 162 -1.43 -10.05 -0.21
C GLN A 162 -0.10 -10.55 0.37
N GLY A 163 -0.12 -11.08 1.61
CA GLY A 163 1.06 -11.65 2.26
C GLY A 163 1.58 -12.89 1.52
N TRP A 164 0.68 -13.79 1.11
CA TRP A 164 1.03 -14.92 0.26
C TRP A 164 1.67 -14.48 -1.06
N MET A 165 1.05 -13.54 -1.78
CA MET A 165 1.61 -12.97 -3.01
C MET A 165 2.97 -12.32 -2.78
N GLY A 166 3.19 -11.65 -1.64
CA GLY A 166 4.51 -11.10 -1.29
C GLY A 166 5.59 -12.19 -1.24
N SER A 167 5.25 -13.37 -0.71
CA SER A 167 6.16 -14.53 -0.70
C SER A 167 6.41 -15.12 -2.10
N VAL A 168 5.45 -14.96 -3.01
CA VAL A 168 5.56 -15.37 -4.42
C VAL A 168 6.47 -14.40 -5.17
N VAL A 169 6.29 -13.09 -4.99
CA VAL A 169 7.16 -12.04 -5.56
C VAL A 169 8.64 -12.30 -5.23
N VAL A 170 8.92 -12.74 -4.00
CA VAL A 170 10.27 -13.14 -3.57
C VAL A 170 10.75 -14.40 -4.29
N SER A 171 9.95 -15.46 -4.33
CA SER A 171 10.40 -16.74 -4.88
C SER A 171 10.60 -16.70 -6.41
N THR A 172 9.83 -15.88 -7.11
CA THR A 172 9.91 -15.65 -8.57
C THR A 172 10.88 -14.52 -8.95
N ASN A 173 11.86 -14.21 -8.10
CA ASN A 173 12.89 -13.19 -8.33
C ASN A 173 12.36 -11.83 -8.86
N LEU A 174 11.29 -11.32 -8.25
CA LEU A 174 10.69 -10.01 -8.56
C LEU A 174 10.11 -9.91 -9.99
N LEU A 175 9.64 -11.01 -10.56
CA LEU A 175 9.03 -11.03 -11.89
C LEU A 175 8.01 -9.88 -12.11
N PRO A 176 8.13 -9.10 -13.21
CA PRO A 176 7.36 -7.87 -13.45
C PRO A 176 5.84 -7.99 -13.28
N GLY A 177 5.24 -9.07 -13.80
CA GLY A 177 3.78 -9.28 -13.75
C GLY A 177 3.26 -9.51 -12.34
N VAL A 178 3.92 -10.40 -11.59
CA VAL A 178 3.55 -10.77 -10.21
C VAL A 178 3.65 -9.56 -9.29
N LEU A 179 4.73 -8.79 -9.43
CA LEU A 179 4.95 -7.56 -8.69
C LEU A 179 3.85 -6.52 -8.96
N THR A 180 3.48 -6.32 -10.23
CA THR A 180 2.42 -5.36 -10.60
C THR A 180 1.08 -5.76 -9.98
N ALA A 181 0.72 -7.04 -10.03
CA ALA A 181 -0.49 -7.57 -9.40
C ALA A 181 -0.48 -7.36 -7.88
N HIS A 182 0.65 -7.63 -7.22
CA HIS A 182 0.83 -7.38 -5.80
C HIS A 182 0.60 -5.90 -5.45
N MET A 183 1.16 -4.98 -6.23
CA MET A 183 0.98 -3.54 -6.00
C MET A 183 -0.48 -3.11 -6.19
N ILE A 184 -1.15 -3.52 -7.26
CA ILE A 184 -2.56 -3.17 -7.51
C ILE A 184 -3.45 -3.61 -6.35
N LEU A 185 -3.25 -4.82 -5.83
CA LEU A 185 -4.03 -5.32 -4.70
C LEU A 185 -3.77 -4.50 -3.41
N ALA A 186 -2.55 -4.00 -3.20
CA ALA A 186 -2.26 -3.07 -2.10
C ALA A 186 -3.08 -1.76 -2.20
N PHE A 187 -3.28 -1.22 -3.41
CA PHE A 187 -4.13 -0.03 -3.61
C PHE A 187 -5.60 -0.31 -3.29
N VAL A 188 -6.10 -1.49 -3.65
CA VAL A 188 -7.45 -1.94 -3.27
C VAL A 188 -7.60 -2.01 -1.75
N LEU A 189 -6.61 -2.55 -1.05
CA LEU A 189 -6.58 -2.60 0.42
C LEU A 189 -6.59 -1.19 1.04
N ILE A 190 -5.77 -0.26 0.54
CA ILE A 190 -5.76 1.13 1.00
C ILE A 190 -7.14 1.77 0.83
N ALA A 191 -7.77 1.64 -0.35
CA ALA A 191 -9.10 2.16 -0.61
C ALA A 191 -10.15 1.56 0.35
N GLY A 192 -10.10 0.24 0.58
CA GLY A 192 -11.00 -0.46 1.50
C GLY A 192 -10.86 0.02 2.95
N LEU A 193 -9.63 0.19 3.43
CA LEU A 193 -9.35 0.73 4.76
C LEU A 193 -9.82 2.18 4.91
N MET A 194 -9.57 3.04 3.91
CA MET A 194 -10.06 4.42 3.90
C MET A 194 -11.59 4.49 3.90
N TYR A 195 -12.25 3.65 3.10
CA TYR A 195 -13.70 3.53 3.08
C TYR A 195 -14.25 3.17 4.46
N LEU A 196 -13.71 2.12 5.09
CA LEU A 196 -14.13 1.68 6.42
C LEU A 196 -13.93 2.78 7.47
N TYR A 197 -12.81 3.51 7.40
CA TYR A 197 -12.48 4.58 8.33
C TYR A 197 -13.48 5.74 8.27
N VAL A 198 -13.88 6.12 7.05
CA VAL A 198 -14.89 7.15 6.79
C VAL A 198 -16.29 6.66 7.16
N LYS A 199 -16.65 5.44 6.74
CA LYS A 199 -17.98 4.86 6.96
C LYS A 199 -18.34 4.76 8.44
N THR A 200 -17.35 4.41 9.27
CA THR A 200 -17.49 4.23 10.72
C THR A 200 -17.25 5.49 11.55
N ALA A 201 -16.98 6.64 10.92
CA ALA A 201 -16.77 7.88 11.65
C ALA A 201 -18.06 8.35 12.36
N PRO A 202 -17.99 8.84 13.62
CA PRO A 202 -19.14 9.44 14.26
C PRO A 202 -19.65 10.62 13.41
N GLY A 203 -20.96 10.75 13.25
CA GLY A 203 -21.56 11.74 12.37
C GLY A 203 -21.90 13.03 13.11
N ILE A 204 -21.53 14.16 12.52
CA ILE A 204 -22.40 15.33 12.26
C ILE A 204 -21.76 16.01 11.03
N ARG A 205 -22.51 16.17 9.95
CA ARG A 205 -22.19 17.15 8.90
C ARG A 205 -23.40 18.08 8.83
N THR A 206 -23.21 19.33 9.22
CA THR A 206 -24.11 20.42 8.82
C THR A 206 -23.90 20.63 7.33
N MET A 207 -24.96 20.72 6.53
CA MET A 207 -24.82 20.88 5.09
C MET A 207 -24.23 22.25 4.75
N THR A 208 -23.17 22.31 3.96
CA THR A 208 -22.81 23.53 3.24
C THR A 208 -22.44 23.17 1.80
N SER A 209 -23.27 23.64 0.85
CA SER A 209 -23.06 23.57 -0.61
C SER A 209 -22.89 22.17 -1.23
N ALA A 210 -24.02 21.48 -1.51
CA ALA A 210 -24.02 20.18 -2.20
C ALA A 210 -23.36 20.20 -3.59
N ARG A 211 -23.34 21.37 -4.27
CA ARG A 211 -22.76 21.52 -5.62
C ARG A 211 -21.23 21.37 -5.59
N ILE A 212 -20.55 22.04 -4.67
CA ILE A 212 -19.08 21.99 -4.54
C ILE A 212 -18.65 20.57 -4.14
N GLU A 213 -19.39 19.92 -3.23
CA GLU A 213 -19.08 18.56 -2.81
C GLU A 213 -19.13 17.55 -3.97
N ASN A 214 -20.12 17.65 -4.86
CA ASN A 214 -20.24 16.76 -6.01
C ASN A 214 -19.14 17.01 -7.05
N THR A 215 -18.88 18.26 -7.44
CA THR A 215 -17.80 18.59 -8.39
C THR A 215 -16.45 18.11 -7.88
N MET A 216 -16.12 18.38 -6.61
CA MET A 216 -14.86 17.92 -6.01
C MET A 216 -14.79 16.40 -5.92
N ARG A 217 -15.90 15.73 -5.62
CA ARG A 217 -15.94 14.26 -5.59
C ARG A 217 -15.68 13.64 -6.97
N TYR A 218 -16.29 14.16 -8.03
CA TYR A 218 -16.02 13.68 -9.39
C TYR A 218 -14.57 13.97 -9.80
N ALA A 219 -14.06 15.17 -9.52
CA ALA A 219 -12.67 15.51 -9.78
C ALA A 219 -11.69 14.57 -9.05
N LEU A 220 -11.93 14.28 -7.76
CA LEU A 220 -11.15 13.30 -7.00
C LEU A 220 -11.28 11.88 -7.56
N GLY A 221 -12.46 11.49 -8.03
CA GLY A 221 -12.68 10.21 -8.71
C GLY A 221 -11.82 10.08 -9.98
N THR A 222 -11.80 11.10 -10.82
CA THR A 222 -10.94 11.15 -12.01
C THR A 222 -9.46 11.14 -11.63
N LEU A 223 -9.06 11.94 -10.63
CA LEU A 223 -7.67 11.98 -10.16
C LEU A 223 -7.21 10.67 -9.55
N LEU A 224 -8.09 9.89 -8.88
CA LEU A 224 -7.77 8.56 -8.40
C LEU A 224 -7.38 7.62 -9.55
N VAL A 225 -8.14 7.64 -10.64
CA VAL A 225 -7.83 6.84 -11.84
C VAL A 225 -6.51 7.29 -12.45
N PHE A 226 -6.29 8.59 -12.60
CA PHE A 226 -5.02 9.11 -13.12
C PHE A 226 -3.85 8.77 -12.19
N THR A 227 -4.02 8.83 -10.87
CA THR A 227 -2.98 8.43 -9.92
C THR A 227 -2.67 6.93 -10.04
N LEU A 228 -3.66 6.06 -10.25
CA LEU A 228 -3.40 4.63 -10.53
C LEU A 228 -2.61 4.45 -11.83
N ILE A 229 -2.98 5.14 -12.91
CA ILE A 229 -2.24 5.11 -14.18
C ILE A 229 -0.79 5.58 -13.97
N GLN A 230 -0.60 6.69 -13.25
CA GLN A 230 0.73 7.24 -12.95
C GLN A 230 1.59 6.26 -12.16
N VAL A 231 1.01 5.55 -11.19
CA VAL A 231 1.70 4.52 -10.42
C VAL A 231 2.06 3.33 -11.31
N LEU A 232 1.16 2.86 -12.18
CA LEU A 232 1.45 1.77 -13.11
C LEU A 232 2.60 2.16 -14.06
N LEU A 233 2.57 3.36 -14.65
CA LEU A 233 3.69 3.88 -15.43
C LEU A 233 4.98 3.92 -14.60
N GLY A 234 4.90 4.38 -13.35
CA GLY A 234 6.05 4.41 -12.44
C GLY A 234 6.62 3.02 -12.13
N THR A 235 5.77 1.98 -12.02
CA THR A 235 6.24 0.59 -11.85
C THR A 235 7.01 0.07 -13.06
N GLN A 236 6.61 0.47 -14.27
CA GLN A 236 7.33 0.13 -15.51
C GLN A 236 8.68 0.85 -15.58
N VAL A 237 8.72 2.16 -15.29
CA VAL A 237 9.99 2.91 -15.19
C VAL A 237 10.93 2.28 -14.16
N ARG A 238 10.38 1.83 -13.02
CA ARG A 238 11.16 1.14 -11.98
C ARG A 238 11.74 -0.18 -12.47
N GLN A 239 10.98 -0.96 -13.23
CA GLN A 239 11.42 -2.24 -13.81
C GLN A 239 12.54 -2.02 -14.84
N GLN A 240 12.40 -1.03 -15.72
CA GLN A 240 13.48 -0.64 -16.65
C GLN A 240 14.73 -0.21 -15.90
N THR A 241 14.57 0.59 -14.85
CA THR A 241 15.69 1.01 -13.99
C THR A 241 16.39 -0.20 -13.34
N ASP A 242 15.66 -1.24 -12.94
CA ASP A 242 16.26 -2.48 -12.40
C ASP A 242 17.09 -3.22 -13.47
N VAL A 243 16.60 -3.32 -14.70
CA VAL A 243 17.31 -3.98 -15.82
C VAL A 243 18.58 -3.20 -16.18
N ILE A 244 18.48 -1.88 -16.33
CA ILE A 244 19.62 -0.99 -16.62
C ILE A 244 20.62 -1.04 -15.47
N ALA A 245 20.16 -0.97 -14.23
CA ALA A 245 21.05 -1.04 -13.07
C ALA A 245 21.88 -2.34 -13.05
N LYS A 246 21.27 -3.48 -13.44
CA LYS A 246 21.98 -4.75 -13.55
C LYS A 246 22.97 -4.77 -14.72
N SER A 247 22.64 -4.18 -15.87
CA SER A 247 23.56 -4.15 -17.03
C SER A 247 24.83 -3.32 -16.78
N PHE A 248 24.78 -2.38 -15.84
CA PHE A 248 25.92 -1.56 -15.41
C PHE A 248 26.55 -2.03 -14.09
N ASP A 249 26.24 -3.24 -13.60
CA ASP A 249 26.73 -3.77 -12.31
C ASP A 249 26.50 -2.81 -11.12
N LEU A 250 25.35 -2.13 -11.11
CA LEU A 250 24.96 -1.10 -10.14
C LEU A 250 25.87 0.15 -10.08
N GLN A 251 26.82 0.28 -11.02
CA GLN A 251 27.72 1.42 -11.19
C GLN A 251 27.14 2.46 -12.17
N GLN A 252 27.84 3.58 -12.34
CA GLN A 252 27.54 4.62 -13.35
C GLN A 252 26.08 5.13 -13.34
N ARG A 253 25.55 5.40 -12.13
CA ARG A 253 24.16 5.84 -11.92
C ARG A 253 23.75 7.11 -12.68
N ASN A 254 24.73 7.92 -13.06
CA ASN A 254 24.52 9.12 -13.86
C ASN A 254 24.00 8.82 -15.28
N LEU A 255 24.29 7.63 -15.83
CA LEU A 255 23.89 7.25 -17.19
C LEU A 255 22.50 6.59 -17.24
N TRP A 256 21.96 6.16 -16.10
CA TRP A 256 20.76 5.31 -16.08
C TRP A 256 19.52 6.00 -16.62
N VAL A 257 19.36 7.29 -16.32
CA VAL A 257 18.16 8.07 -16.72
C VAL A 257 18.12 8.26 -18.23
N GLU A 258 19.28 8.39 -18.88
CA GLU A 258 19.39 8.60 -20.33
C GLU A 258 19.01 7.34 -21.13
N GLN A 259 19.11 6.17 -20.51
CA GLN A 259 18.75 4.88 -21.10
C GLN A 259 17.26 4.53 -20.94
N LEU A 260 16.50 5.33 -20.20
CA LEU A 260 15.06 5.10 -20.03
C LEU A 260 14.31 5.43 -21.33
N ASP A 261 13.31 4.61 -21.64
CA ASP A 261 12.55 4.75 -22.87
C ASP A 261 11.45 5.83 -22.79
N TRP A 262 10.53 5.80 -23.74
CA TRP A 262 9.42 6.75 -23.82
C TRP A 262 8.45 6.67 -22.62
N ILE A 263 8.35 5.54 -21.92
CA ILE A 263 7.46 5.37 -20.75
C ILE A 263 7.87 6.33 -19.64
N PHE A 264 9.18 6.53 -19.43
CA PHE A 264 9.67 7.53 -18.48
C PHE A 264 9.25 8.95 -18.86
N LYS A 265 9.33 9.31 -20.15
CA LYS A 265 8.90 10.63 -20.63
C LYS A 265 7.40 10.86 -20.40
N VAL A 266 6.58 9.82 -20.62
CA VAL A 266 5.14 9.87 -20.34
C VAL A 266 4.88 9.97 -18.84
N HIS A 267 5.51 9.14 -18.00
CA HIS A 267 5.40 9.21 -16.54
C HIS A 267 5.76 10.60 -16.01
N ARG A 268 6.86 11.19 -16.49
CA ARG A 268 7.31 12.53 -16.10
C ARG A 268 6.32 13.62 -16.51
N SER A 269 5.85 13.59 -17.76
CA SER A 269 4.94 14.62 -18.27
C SER A 269 3.53 14.49 -17.68
N PHE A 270 3.04 13.26 -17.49
CA PHE A 270 1.73 12.98 -16.89
C PHE A 270 1.67 13.39 -15.41
N ALA A 271 2.81 13.41 -14.70
CA ALA A 271 2.90 13.91 -13.33
C ALA A 271 2.45 15.38 -13.20
N TRP A 272 2.62 16.23 -14.23
CA TRP A 272 2.13 17.61 -14.21
C TRP A 272 0.61 17.70 -14.14
N LEU A 273 -0.10 16.81 -14.83
CA LEU A 273 -1.55 16.72 -14.75
C LEU A 273 -2.01 16.36 -13.33
N ILE A 274 -1.31 15.41 -12.69
CA ILE A 274 -1.57 15.04 -11.29
C ILE A 274 -1.29 16.24 -10.36
N LEU A 275 -0.16 16.92 -10.53
CA LEU A 275 0.23 18.07 -9.71
C LEU A 275 -0.79 19.21 -9.80
N ILE A 276 -1.12 19.65 -11.02
CA ILE A 276 -2.04 20.75 -11.27
C ILE A 276 -3.46 20.38 -10.82
N GLY A 277 -3.91 19.16 -11.17
CA GLY A 277 -5.25 18.69 -10.81
C GLY A 277 -5.45 18.57 -9.30
N ASN A 278 -4.48 17.99 -8.57
CA ASN A 278 -4.55 17.95 -7.11
C ASN A 278 -4.36 19.34 -6.50
N GLY A 279 -3.51 20.20 -7.06
CA GLY A 279 -3.35 21.59 -6.62
C GLY A 279 -4.66 22.38 -6.69
N TRP A 280 -5.40 22.24 -7.80
CA TRP A 280 -6.73 22.84 -7.96
C TRP A 280 -7.74 22.27 -6.96
N VAL A 281 -7.82 20.95 -6.79
CA VAL A 281 -8.72 20.34 -5.78
C VAL A 281 -8.39 20.83 -4.38
N VAL A 282 -7.11 20.83 -3.99
CA VAL A 282 -6.67 21.31 -2.68
C VAL A 282 -7.07 22.77 -2.50
N TYR A 283 -6.78 23.65 -3.46
CA TYR A 283 -7.19 25.05 -3.41
C TYR A 283 -8.70 25.21 -3.18
N GLN A 284 -9.52 24.49 -3.95
CA GLN A 284 -10.99 24.56 -3.84
C GLN A 284 -11.48 24.04 -2.47
N LEU A 285 -10.91 22.94 -1.96
CA LEU A 285 -11.26 22.40 -0.64
C LEU A 285 -10.87 23.35 0.49
N LEU A 286 -9.68 23.98 0.42
CA LEU A 286 -9.23 24.94 1.42
C LEU A 286 -10.06 26.23 1.38
N LYS A 287 -10.46 26.69 0.19
CA LYS A 287 -11.27 27.91 0.02
C LYS A 287 -12.70 27.73 0.54
N TYR A 288 -13.37 26.65 0.15
CA TYR A 288 -14.81 26.49 0.36
C TYR A 288 -15.18 25.56 1.54
N LEU A 289 -14.27 24.68 1.98
CA LEU A 289 -14.55 23.68 3.03
C LEU A 289 -13.63 23.80 4.26
N LYS A 290 -13.01 24.97 4.49
CA LYS A 290 -12.15 25.22 5.66
C LYS A 290 -12.80 24.95 7.03
N HIS A 291 -14.12 25.10 7.13
CA HIS A 291 -14.87 24.85 8.35
C HIS A 291 -14.91 23.35 8.72
N TYR A 292 -14.63 22.45 7.77
CA TYR A 292 -14.56 21.01 7.99
C TYR A 292 -13.13 20.59 8.29
N PHE A 293 -12.76 20.65 9.56
CA PHE A 293 -11.39 20.38 10.02
C PHE A 293 -10.76 19.09 9.47
N ALA A 294 -11.54 18.00 9.37
CA ALA A 294 -11.05 16.72 8.86
C ALA A 294 -10.80 16.74 7.34
N VAL A 295 -11.59 17.48 6.56
CA VAL A 295 -11.39 17.68 5.11
C VAL A 295 -10.24 18.64 4.88
N TYR A 296 -10.20 19.74 5.63
CA TYR A 296 -9.14 20.75 5.58
C TYR A 296 -7.75 20.13 5.83
N ARG A 297 -7.59 19.35 6.92
CA ARG A 297 -6.33 18.64 7.20
C ARG A 297 -5.95 17.66 6.12
N ALA A 298 -6.90 16.88 5.62
CA ALA A 298 -6.63 15.92 4.55
C ALA A 298 -6.26 16.59 3.22
N ALA A 299 -6.83 17.76 2.91
CA ALA A 299 -6.45 18.56 1.75
C ALA A 299 -5.02 19.11 1.88
N ILE A 300 -4.62 19.59 3.07
CA ILE A 300 -3.23 19.99 3.32
C ILE A 300 -2.28 18.80 3.14
N TYR A 301 -2.58 17.65 3.75
CA TYR A 301 -1.74 16.45 3.61
C TYR A 301 -1.63 16.01 2.15
N LEU A 302 -2.73 16.02 1.39
CA LEU A 302 -2.70 15.74 -0.04
C LEU A 302 -1.76 16.70 -0.78
N GLY A 303 -1.86 18.01 -0.52
CA GLY A 303 -0.96 19.00 -1.13
C GLY A 303 0.52 18.75 -0.79
N VAL A 304 0.83 18.47 0.48
CA VAL A 304 2.17 18.14 0.93
C VAL A 304 2.69 16.86 0.26
N PHE A 305 1.89 15.79 0.23
CA PHE A 305 2.32 14.53 -0.39
C PHE A 305 2.55 14.66 -1.89
N VAL A 306 1.68 15.38 -2.61
CA VAL A 306 1.87 15.66 -4.04
C VAL A 306 3.14 16.47 -4.28
N PHE A 307 3.37 17.52 -3.49
CA PHE A 307 4.60 18.31 -3.60
C PHE A 307 5.86 17.48 -3.36
N LEU A 308 5.89 16.71 -2.27
CA LEU A 308 7.02 15.84 -1.94
C LEU A 308 7.20 14.71 -2.96
N ALA A 309 6.13 14.14 -3.51
CA ALA A 309 6.22 13.13 -4.57
C ALA A 309 6.86 13.72 -5.83
N THR A 310 6.42 14.90 -6.25
CA THR A 310 7.02 15.61 -7.39
C THR A 310 8.49 15.92 -7.12
N LEU A 311 8.83 16.45 -5.93
CA LEU A 311 10.21 16.75 -5.56
C LEU A 311 11.10 15.49 -5.57
N THR A 312 10.63 14.39 -4.98
CA THR A 312 11.37 13.11 -4.99
C THR A 312 11.51 12.54 -6.41
N GLY A 313 10.52 12.73 -7.28
CA GLY A 313 10.61 12.35 -8.70
C GLY A 313 11.64 13.16 -9.47
N VAL A 314 11.72 14.48 -9.22
CA VAL A 314 12.77 15.35 -9.78
C VAL A 314 14.14 14.92 -9.27
N ILE A 315 14.27 14.67 -7.96
CA ILE A 315 15.52 14.16 -7.36
C ILE A 315 15.97 12.85 -8.03
N LEU A 316 15.06 11.92 -8.29
CA LEU A 316 15.37 10.67 -8.99
C LEU A 316 15.91 10.92 -10.41
N SER A 317 15.34 11.88 -11.12
CA SER A 317 15.73 12.20 -12.50
C SER A 317 17.04 13.00 -12.61
N TYR A 318 17.37 13.84 -11.63
CA TYR A 318 18.48 14.80 -11.75
C TYR A 318 19.66 14.53 -10.80
N LEU A 319 19.47 13.77 -9.73
CA LEU A 319 20.53 13.47 -8.73
C LEU A 319 20.98 12.01 -8.78
N ASN A 320 21.17 11.45 -9.97
CA ASN A 320 21.73 10.11 -10.18
C ASN A 320 20.96 8.98 -9.46
N MET A 321 19.62 9.02 -9.49
CA MET A 321 18.75 7.98 -8.91
C MET A 321 19.15 7.55 -7.47
N PRO A 322 19.07 8.45 -6.46
CA PRO A 322 19.45 8.12 -5.10
C PRO A 322 18.64 6.94 -4.56
N LYS A 323 19.31 5.96 -3.93
CA LYS A 323 18.67 4.73 -3.45
C LYS A 323 17.41 5.04 -2.61
N LEU A 324 17.55 5.86 -1.57
CA LEU A 324 16.48 6.21 -0.64
C LEU A 324 15.30 6.96 -1.27
N ALA A 325 15.52 7.70 -2.35
CA ALA A 325 14.45 8.45 -3.00
C ALA A 325 13.42 7.52 -3.66
N GLN A 326 13.81 6.30 -4.06
CA GLN A 326 12.93 5.33 -4.71
C GLN A 326 11.78 4.84 -3.80
N PRO A 327 12.04 4.24 -2.62
CA PRO A 327 10.96 3.80 -1.73
C PRO A 327 10.15 4.98 -1.19
N LEU A 328 10.77 6.14 -0.99
CA LEU A 328 10.05 7.35 -0.57
C LEU A 328 9.07 7.84 -1.63
N HIS A 329 9.47 7.89 -2.90
CA HIS A 329 8.60 8.30 -4.01
C HIS A 329 7.39 7.36 -4.15
N LEU A 330 7.60 6.05 -3.99
CA LEU A 330 6.52 5.06 -3.99
C LEU A 330 5.58 5.25 -2.79
N LEU A 331 6.12 5.39 -1.58
CA LEU A 331 5.31 5.62 -0.37
C LEU A 331 4.44 6.87 -0.52
N LEU A 332 5.02 7.97 -1.01
CA LEU A 332 4.31 9.22 -1.24
C LEU A 332 3.18 9.04 -2.26
N SER A 333 3.40 8.26 -3.32
CA SER A 333 2.36 7.92 -4.31
C SER A 333 1.19 7.14 -3.67
N CYS A 334 1.49 6.18 -2.79
CA CYS A 334 0.46 5.46 -2.02
C CYS A 334 -0.29 6.39 -1.05
N LEU A 335 0.41 7.34 -0.40
CA LEU A 335 -0.19 8.33 0.51
C LEU A 335 -1.11 9.30 -0.24
N ILE A 336 -0.73 9.75 -1.46
CA ILE A 336 -1.58 10.55 -2.34
C ILE A 336 -2.88 9.80 -2.63
N PHE A 337 -2.78 8.55 -3.09
CA PHE A 337 -3.96 7.73 -3.40
C PHE A 337 -4.85 7.51 -2.16
N GLY A 338 -4.25 7.27 -0.99
CA GLY A 338 -5.00 7.14 0.26
C GLY A 338 -5.72 8.43 0.68
N ALA A 339 -5.06 9.59 0.54
CA ALA A 339 -5.65 10.89 0.83
C ALA A 339 -6.79 11.23 -0.16
N GLN A 340 -6.59 10.98 -1.45
CA GLN A 340 -7.63 11.12 -2.48
C GLN A 340 -8.83 10.21 -2.19
N SER A 341 -8.58 8.94 -1.85
CA SER A 341 -9.63 7.96 -1.50
C SER A 341 -10.42 8.41 -0.27
N TYR A 342 -9.72 8.85 0.77
CA TYR A 342 -10.34 9.39 1.98
C TYR A 342 -11.24 10.60 1.65
N LEU A 343 -10.73 11.60 0.93
CA LEU A 343 -11.50 12.79 0.55
C LEU A 343 -12.71 12.43 -0.32
N TYR A 344 -12.53 11.53 -1.29
CA TYR A 344 -13.60 11.02 -2.15
C TYR A 344 -14.75 10.42 -1.34
N PHE A 345 -14.43 9.53 -0.38
CA PHE A 345 -15.44 8.90 0.48
C PHE A 345 -16.07 9.87 1.48
N VAL A 346 -15.30 10.81 2.03
CA VAL A 346 -15.81 11.81 2.98
C VAL A 346 -16.83 12.72 2.30
N LEU A 347 -16.52 13.23 1.10
CA LEU A 347 -17.42 14.07 0.33
C LEU A 347 -18.66 13.30 -0.17
N GLY A 348 -18.53 11.99 -0.43
CA GLY A 348 -19.65 11.14 -0.81
C GLY A 348 -20.59 10.74 0.35
N ARG A 349 -20.24 11.07 1.60
CA ARG A 349 -21.01 10.64 2.77
C ARG A 349 -22.26 11.51 2.96
N LYS A 350 -23.41 11.05 2.47
CA LYS A 350 -24.72 11.60 2.83
C LYS A 350 -24.97 11.34 4.32
N THR A 351 -24.85 12.36 5.17
CA THR A 351 -25.31 12.26 6.56
C THR A 351 -26.79 12.62 6.56
N ARG A 352 -27.62 11.72 7.11
CA ARG A 352 -29.01 12.02 7.43
C ARG A 352 -28.97 13.06 8.55
N ILE A 353 -29.50 14.25 8.33
CA ILE A 353 -29.80 15.17 9.42
C ILE A 353 -30.81 14.41 10.29
N GLN A 354 -30.45 14.07 11.53
CA GLN A 354 -31.49 13.92 12.53
C GLN A 354 -31.95 15.34 12.78
N THR A 355 -33.02 15.75 12.08
CA THR A 355 -33.79 16.90 12.54
C THR A 355 -34.20 16.53 13.95
N VAL A 356 -33.67 17.24 14.94
CA VAL A 356 -34.32 17.28 16.24
C VAL A 356 -35.65 17.98 15.98
N SER A 357 -36.63 17.20 15.53
CA SER A 357 -38.03 17.57 15.59
C SER A 357 -38.42 17.50 17.06
N MET A 358 -38.02 18.53 17.80
CA MET A 358 -38.81 19.06 18.89
C MET A 358 -38.89 20.55 18.65
N ALA A 359 -39.68 20.90 17.63
CA ALA A 359 -40.38 22.15 17.65
C ALA A 359 -41.17 22.19 18.96
N SER A 360 -40.84 23.20 19.76
CA SER A 360 -41.75 23.85 20.68
C SER A 360 -43.21 23.72 20.23
N THR A 361 -44.04 23.13 21.09
CA THR A 361 -45.38 23.65 21.28
C THR A 361 -45.40 24.22 22.69
N GLN A 362 -45.45 25.56 22.72
CA GLN A 362 -45.85 26.34 23.88
C GLN A 362 -47.25 25.89 24.33
N GLY A 363 -47.46 25.94 25.64
CA GLY A 363 -48.73 26.12 26.36
C GLY A 363 -50.04 25.62 25.76
N PHE A 364 -50.67 24.69 26.47
CA PHE A 364 -52.09 24.76 26.82
C PHE A 364 -52.28 24.11 28.21
N GLN A 365 -52.75 24.94 29.15
CA GLN A 365 -53.42 24.69 30.44
C GLN A 365 -52.81 23.69 31.43
#